data_AF-D4JC20-F1
#
_entry.id   AF-D4JC20-F1
#
_cell.length_a   1.000
_cell.length_b   1.000
_cell.length_c   1.000
_cell.angle_alpha   90.00
_cell.angle_beta   90.00
_cell.angle_gamma   90.00
#
_symmetry.space_group_name_H-M   'P 1'
#
loop_
_entity.id
_entity.type
_entity.pdbx_description
1 polymer ?
#
loop_
_entity_poly.entity_id
_entity_poly.type
_entity_poly.pdbx_seq_one_letter_code
_entity_poly.pdbx_strand_id
1 'polypeptide(L)'
;MKKIFIFILAFLMSFNTICSLPVFANTINGGTTTEYTFYDDGSYMVTRITEEPNAITTRSSSTTTKSKISSYYSNNNVELWYVKVTGTFTYNGTSSKCTDSRVTAASYSSAWKISNKSASKSGSSATAKATANFYVGSRIEKTINKSVTLTCSAKGTFS
;
A
#
# COMPACT_ATOMS: atom_id res chain seq x y z
N MET A 1 54.48 28.33 -4.32
CA MET A 1 53.65 27.16 -3.96
C MET A 1 52.29 27.57 -3.35
N LYS A 2 51.66 28.65 -3.85
CA LYS A 2 50.30 29.10 -3.45
C LYS A 2 49.19 28.58 -4.37
N LYS A 3 49.56 27.99 -5.52
CA LYS A 3 48.61 27.49 -6.54
C LYS A 3 48.14 26.05 -6.31
N ILE A 4 48.85 25.28 -5.47
CA ILE A 4 48.45 23.92 -5.07
C ILE A 4 47.37 23.94 -3.96
N PHE A 5 47.36 24.99 -3.13
CA PHE A 5 46.38 25.13 -2.04
C PHE A 5 44.96 25.50 -2.54
N ILE A 6 44.86 26.10 -3.73
CA ILE A 6 43.58 26.48 -4.36
C ILE A 6 42.87 25.25 -4.95
N PHE A 7 43.61 24.23 -5.41
CA PHE A 7 43.02 23.01 -5.97
C PHE A 7 42.46 22.05 -4.92
N ILE A 8 43.00 22.05 -3.69
CA ILE A 8 42.51 21.18 -2.61
C ILE A 8 41.24 21.75 -1.96
N LEU A 9 41.07 23.08 -1.96
CA LEU A 9 39.88 23.74 -1.42
C LEU A 9 38.67 23.70 -2.38
N ALA A 10 38.91 23.51 -3.68
CA ALA A 10 37.86 23.36 -4.70
C ALA A 10 37.30 21.93 -4.82
N PHE A 11 38.04 20.91 -4.36
CA PHE A 11 37.65 19.50 -4.49
C PHE A 11 36.86 18.94 -3.30
N LEU A 12 36.90 19.59 -2.13
CA LEU A 12 36.24 19.08 -0.91
C LEU A 12 34.89 19.73 -0.58
N MET A 13 34.43 20.70 -1.37
CA MET A 13 33.08 21.28 -1.25
C MET A 13 32.01 20.56 -2.08
N SER A 14 32.38 19.57 -2.91
CA SER A 14 31.42 18.78 -3.71
C SER A 14 30.79 17.61 -2.96
N PHE A 15 31.13 17.40 -1.68
CA PHE A 15 30.59 16.31 -0.85
C PHE A 15 29.43 16.74 0.05
N ASN A 16 28.64 17.72 -0.39
CA ASN A 16 27.39 18.06 0.28
C ASN A 16 26.19 17.59 -0.57
N THR A 17 25.48 16.64 0.04
CA THR A 17 24.02 16.59 0.10
C THR A 17 23.27 16.50 -1.22
N ILE A 18 22.88 15.27 -1.61
CA ILE A 18 21.45 14.91 -1.69
C ILE A 18 21.34 13.45 -1.22
N CYS A 19 21.01 13.26 0.05
CA CYS A 19 20.33 12.03 0.48
C CYS A 19 18.90 12.16 -0.08
N SER A 20 18.61 11.48 -1.18
CA SER A 20 17.27 11.40 -1.73
C SER A 20 16.43 10.52 -0.79
N LEU A 21 15.85 11.15 0.23
CA LEU A 21 14.74 10.57 0.96
C LEU A 21 13.58 10.37 -0.02
N PRO A 22 12.84 9.25 0.03
CA PRO A 22 11.59 9.15 -0.70
C PRO A 22 10.63 10.23 -0.17
N VAL A 23 10.35 11.23 -1.02
CA VAL A 23 9.26 12.17 -0.80
C VAL A 23 7.96 11.39 -1.00
N PHE A 24 7.26 11.10 0.09
CA PHE A 24 5.88 10.68 0.02
C PHE A 24 5.03 11.91 -0.28
N ALA A 25 4.66 12.10 -1.55
CA ALA A 25 3.69 13.12 -1.94
C ALA A 25 2.29 12.68 -1.48
N ASN A 26 1.82 13.21 -0.35
CA ASN A 26 0.43 13.11 0.06
C ASN A 26 -0.38 14.25 -0.59
N THR A 27 -1.02 13.98 -1.72
CA THR A 27 -2.05 14.89 -2.25
C THR A 27 -3.35 14.63 -1.49
N ILE A 28 -3.67 15.49 -0.53
CA ILE A 28 -4.94 15.45 0.19
C ILE A 28 -6.00 16.16 -0.65
N ASN A 29 -6.70 15.40 -1.49
CA ASN A 29 -8.01 15.80 -2.02
C ASN A 29 -9.04 14.87 -1.36
N GLY A 30 -9.79 15.38 -0.38
CA GLY A 30 -10.99 14.73 0.15
C GLY A 30 -10.89 13.23 0.48
N GLY A 31 -10.21 12.88 1.57
CA GLY A 31 -10.50 11.65 2.33
C GLY A 31 -9.99 10.30 1.80
N THR A 32 -9.14 10.26 0.76
CA THR A 32 -8.50 9.02 0.31
C THR A 32 -6.99 9.18 0.15
N THR A 33 -6.22 8.75 1.14
CA THR A 33 -4.75 8.71 1.05
C THR A 33 -4.35 7.62 0.05
N THR A 34 -3.60 8.01 -0.99
CA THR A 34 -2.95 7.08 -1.91
C THR A 34 -1.47 7.05 -1.60
N GLU A 35 -0.95 5.87 -1.27
CA GLU A 35 0.45 5.64 -0.91
C GLU A 35 1.16 4.93 -2.06
N TYR A 36 2.35 5.42 -2.41
CA TYR A 36 3.21 4.81 -3.41
C TYR A 36 4.44 4.18 -2.76
N THR A 37 4.85 3.01 -3.24
CA THR A 37 6.12 2.39 -2.85
C THR A 37 6.85 1.98 -4.12
N PHE A 38 7.97 2.64 -4.42
CA PHE A 38 8.79 2.36 -5.60
C PHE A 38 9.88 1.34 -5.28
N TYR A 39 10.25 0.53 -6.28
CA TYR A 39 11.34 -0.44 -6.21
C TYR A 39 12.45 -0.07 -7.21
N ASP A 40 13.65 -0.60 -6.98
CA ASP A 40 14.85 -0.29 -7.78
C ASP A 40 14.74 -0.69 -9.26
N ASP A 41 13.91 -1.69 -9.57
CA ASP A 41 13.61 -2.13 -10.94
C ASP A 41 12.60 -1.22 -11.67
N GLY A 42 12.20 -0.11 -11.04
CA GLY A 42 11.21 0.85 -11.54
C GLY A 42 9.76 0.39 -11.37
N SER A 43 9.52 -0.85 -10.89
CA SER A 43 8.18 -1.27 -10.50
C SER A 43 7.72 -0.54 -9.25
N TYR A 44 6.41 -0.54 -8.98
CA TYR A 44 5.87 0.16 -7.82
C TYR A 44 4.56 -0.46 -7.32
N MET A 45 4.23 -0.18 -6.07
CA MET A 45 2.94 -0.48 -5.45
C MET A 45 2.14 0.80 -5.28
N VAL A 46 0.85 0.74 -5.56
CA VAL A 46 -0.12 1.78 -5.23
C VAL A 46 -1.09 1.22 -4.20
N THR A 47 -1.15 1.84 -3.02
CA THR A 47 -2.07 1.44 -1.95
C THR A 47 -3.08 2.56 -1.71
N ARG A 48 -4.37 2.24 -1.74
CA ARG A 48 -5.43 3.23 -1.52
C ARG A 48 -6.67 2.62 -0.92
N ILE A 49 -7.44 3.45 -0.21
CA ILE A 49 -8.79 3.10 0.24
C ILE A 49 -9.74 3.27 -0.94
N THR A 50 -10.64 2.31 -1.12
CA THR A 50 -11.66 2.30 -2.17
C THR A 50 -13.03 2.09 -1.56
N GLU A 51 -14.03 2.76 -2.11
CA GLU A 51 -15.42 2.47 -1.77
C GLU A 51 -15.82 1.10 -2.34
N GLU A 52 -16.65 0.37 -1.60
CA GLU A 52 -17.28 -0.85 -2.12
C GLU A 52 -18.63 -0.49 -2.77
N PRO A 53 -18.97 -1.09 -3.93
CA PRO A 53 -20.32 -0.98 -4.45
C PRO A 53 -21.29 -1.55 -3.40
N ASN A 54 -22.34 -0.80 -3.07
CA ASN A 54 -23.38 -1.15 -2.11
C ASN A 54 -22.95 -1.05 -0.63
N ALA A 55 -22.07 -0.12 -0.27
CA ALA A 55 -21.79 0.21 1.13
C ALA A 55 -23.10 0.56 1.87
N ILE A 56 -23.49 -0.28 2.83
CA ILE A 56 -24.62 -0.04 3.72
C ILE A 56 -24.15 0.91 4.83
N THR A 57 -24.94 1.94 5.13
CA THR A 57 -24.74 2.80 6.30
C THR A 57 -26.05 2.91 7.08
N THR A 58 -26.10 2.32 8.27
CA THR A 58 -27.28 2.36 9.16
C THR A 58 -27.11 3.41 10.27
N ARG A 59 -28.20 4.07 10.69
CA ARG A 59 -28.14 5.26 11.58
C ARG A 59 -28.10 5.02 13.09
N SER A 60 -28.43 3.82 13.60
CA SER A 60 -28.40 3.57 15.06
C SER A 60 -27.06 3.03 15.59
N SER A 61 -26.22 2.55 14.68
CA SER A 61 -24.77 2.37 14.79
C SER A 61 -24.24 2.39 13.36
N SER A 62 -23.21 3.20 13.10
CA SER A 62 -22.69 3.37 11.74
C SER A 62 -21.93 2.10 11.36
N THR A 63 -22.66 1.10 10.88
CA THR A 63 -22.07 -0.06 10.21
C THR A 63 -21.69 0.39 8.82
N THR A 64 -20.44 0.18 8.42
CA THR A 64 -19.92 0.56 7.11
C THR A 64 -18.98 -0.53 6.61
N THR A 65 -19.07 -0.86 5.33
CA THR A 65 -18.11 -1.74 4.64
C THR A 65 -17.23 -0.90 3.74
N LYS A 66 -15.91 -1.03 3.90
CA LYS A 66 -14.90 -0.34 3.07
C LYS A 66 -13.78 -1.29 2.67
N SER A 67 -13.04 -0.91 1.64
CA SER A 67 -11.89 -1.66 1.17
C SER A 67 -10.61 -0.84 1.14
N LYS A 68 -9.49 -1.54 1.29
CA LYS A 68 -8.16 -0.99 0.99
C LYS A 68 -7.47 -1.98 0.05
N ILE A 69 -6.97 -1.47 -1.06
CA ILE A 69 -6.31 -2.25 -2.10
C ILE A 69 -4.85 -1.82 -2.21
N SER A 70 -3.97 -2.78 -2.46
CA SER A 70 -2.60 -2.54 -2.90
C SER A 70 -2.38 -3.27 -4.22
N SER A 71 -2.07 -2.52 -5.27
CA SER A 71 -1.87 -3.00 -6.63
C SER A 71 -0.40 -2.84 -7.03
N TYR A 72 0.18 -3.88 -7.62
CA TYR A 72 1.54 -3.89 -8.13
C TYR A 72 1.58 -3.57 -9.61
N TYR A 73 2.44 -2.62 -9.98
CA TYR A 73 2.64 -2.16 -11.34
C TYR A 73 4.07 -2.44 -11.80
N SER A 74 4.21 -2.86 -13.05
CA SER A 74 5.51 -2.88 -13.74
C SER A 74 6.07 -1.47 -13.92
N ASN A 75 7.36 -1.36 -14.26
CA ASN A 75 7.98 -0.11 -14.71
C ASN A 75 7.31 0.53 -15.94
N ASN A 76 6.55 -0.24 -16.72
CA ASN A 76 5.77 0.23 -17.86
C ASN A 76 4.33 0.64 -17.50
N ASN A 77 4.03 0.84 -16.21
CA ASN A 77 2.70 1.22 -15.68
C ASN A 77 1.57 0.22 -15.93
N VAL A 78 1.89 -1.04 -16.21
CA VAL A 78 0.90 -2.14 -16.32
C VAL A 78 0.64 -2.74 -14.94
N GLU A 79 -0.63 -2.82 -14.53
CA GLU A 79 -1.03 -3.52 -13.29
C GLU A 79 -0.88 -5.03 -13.48
N LEU A 80 -0.09 -5.67 -12.63
CA LEU A 80 0.24 -7.09 -12.76
C LEU A 80 -0.56 -7.96 -11.80
N TRP A 81 -0.79 -7.49 -10.57
CA TRP A 81 -1.58 -8.19 -9.56
C TRP A 81 -1.96 -7.25 -8.41
N TYR A 82 -2.92 -7.66 -7.59
CA TYR A 82 -3.35 -6.89 -6.42
C TYR A 82 -3.69 -7.77 -5.22
N VAL A 83 -3.73 -7.13 -4.05
CA VAL A 83 -4.37 -7.64 -2.83
C VAL A 83 -5.29 -6.57 -2.25
N LYS A 84 -6.52 -6.96 -1.94
CA LYS A 84 -7.57 -6.13 -1.38
C LYS A 84 -8.06 -6.74 -0.07
N VAL A 85 -8.11 -5.93 0.98
CA VAL A 85 -8.92 -6.23 2.17
C VAL A 85 -10.25 -5.52 2.03
N THR A 86 -11.34 -6.22 2.31
CA THR A 86 -12.65 -5.61 2.56
C THR A 86 -13.03 -5.90 3.99
N GLY A 87 -13.27 -4.86 4.77
CA GLY A 87 -13.70 -4.97 6.16
C GLY A 87 -15.09 -4.40 6.36
N THR A 88 -15.83 -4.98 7.30
CA THR A 88 -17.06 -4.38 7.84
C THR A 88 -16.77 -3.88 9.24
N PHE A 89 -17.19 -2.65 9.52
CA PHE A 89 -16.87 -1.92 10.73
C PHE A 89 -18.11 -1.32 11.35
N THR A 90 -18.15 -1.27 12.68
CA THR A 90 -19.17 -0.55 13.46
C THR A 90 -18.49 0.52 14.29
N TYR A 91 -19.02 1.74 14.30
CA TYR A 91 -18.53 2.83 15.14
C TYR A 91 -19.68 3.74 15.62
N ASN A 92 -19.47 4.42 16.76
CA ASN A 92 -20.50 5.24 17.41
C ASN A 92 -19.99 6.61 17.91
N GLY A 93 -18.82 7.06 17.45
CA GLY A 93 -18.18 8.30 17.92
C GLY A 93 -17.19 8.09 19.07
N THR A 94 -17.41 7.07 19.90
CA THR A 94 -16.59 6.78 21.10
C THR A 94 -15.77 5.50 20.95
N SER A 95 -16.30 4.48 20.27
CA SER A 95 -15.60 3.23 19.98
C SER A 95 -15.78 2.79 18.53
N SER A 96 -14.92 1.87 18.10
CA SER A 96 -14.99 1.23 16.78
C SER A 96 -14.59 -0.24 16.87
N LYS A 97 -15.14 -1.06 15.97
CA LYS A 97 -14.85 -2.49 15.91
C LYS A 97 -14.95 -2.98 14.47
N CYS A 98 -14.04 -3.87 14.09
CA CYS A 98 -14.13 -4.63 12.85
C CYS A 98 -14.96 -5.90 13.12
N THR A 99 -16.09 -6.03 12.45
CA THR A 99 -17.01 -7.15 12.59
C THR A 99 -16.76 -8.24 11.56
N ASP A 100 -16.22 -7.90 10.40
CA ASP A 100 -15.88 -8.86 9.34
C ASP A 100 -14.65 -8.43 8.54
N SER A 101 -13.94 -9.40 7.97
CA SER A 101 -12.76 -9.19 7.12
C SER A 101 -12.65 -10.28 6.06
N ARG A 102 -12.55 -9.86 4.80
CA ARG A 102 -12.34 -10.75 3.66
C ARG A 102 -11.17 -10.26 2.80
N VAL A 103 -10.51 -11.21 2.16
CA VAL A 103 -9.41 -10.94 1.22
C VAL A 103 -9.85 -11.25 -0.20
N THR A 104 -9.46 -10.38 -1.13
CA THR A 104 -9.48 -10.68 -2.56
C THR A 104 -8.10 -10.38 -3.11
N ALA A 105 -7.52 -11.31 -3.85
CA ALA A 105 -6.25 -11.12 -4.52
C ALA A 105 -6.28 -11.87 -5.84
N ALA A 106 -5.78 -11.24 -6.90
CA ALA A 106 -5.73 -11.82 -8.23
C ALA A 106 -4.52 -11.30 -8.99
N SER A 107 -4.16 -12.02 -10.05
CA SER A 107 -3.13 -11.64 -11.00
C SER A 107 -3.77 -11.37 -12.36
N TYR A 108 -3.29 -10.34 -13.04
CA TYR A 108 -3.60 -10.02 -14.43
C TYR A 108 -2.48 -10.47 -15.38
N SER A 109 -1.33 -10.88 -14.84
CA SER A 109 -0.19 -11.37 -15.59
C SER A 109 -0.10 -12.89 -15.52
N SER A 110 0.23 -13.55 -16.64
CA SER A 110 0.50 -15.00 -16.69
C SER A 110 1.77 -15.39 -15.92
N ALA A 111 2.72 -14.47 -15.81
CA ALA A 111 3.99 -14.69 -15.11
C ALA A 111 3.88 -14.48 -13.59
N TRP A 112 2.87 -13.74 -13.12
CA TRP A 112 2.61 -13.55 -11.69
C TRP A 112 1.49 -14.48 -11.21
N LYS A 113 1.72 -15.15 -10.08
CA LYS A 113 0.70 -16.02 -9.46
C LYS A 113 0.55 -15.71 -7.98
N ILE A 114 -0.69 -15.59 -7.52
CA ILE A 114 -1.01 -15.49 -6.09
C ILE A 114 -0.99 -16.90 -5.50
N SER A 115 0.03 -17.21 -4.70
CA SER A 115 0.25 -18.54 -4.12
C SER A 115 -0.43 -18.71 -2.76
N ASN A 116 -0.61 -17.61 -2.02
CA ASN A 116 -1.30 -17.61 -0.74
C ASN A 116 -2.09 -16.30 -0.58
N LYS A 117 -3.23 -16.39 0.11
CA LYS A 117 -3.97 -15.22 0.60
C LYS A 117 -4.70 -15.57 1.90
N SER A 118 -4.76 -14.61 2.82
CA SER A 118 -5.51 -14.74 4.06
C SER A 118 -6.10 -13.39 4.49
N ALA A 119 -7.19 -13.47 5.26
CA ALA A 119 -7.81 -12.32 5.91
C ALA A 119 -7.82 -12.55 7.41
N SER A 120 -7.64 -11.49 8.17
CA SER A 120 -7.83 -11.47 9.61
C SER A 120 -8.44 -10.16 10.06
N LYS A 121 -8.90 -10.13 11.31
CA LYS A 121 -9.41 -8.93 11.96
C LYS A 121 -8.93 -8.89 13.41
N SER A 122 -8.70 -7.69 13.92
CA SER A 122 -8.37 -7.45 15.33
C SER A 122 -8.79 -6.03 15.71
N GLY A 123 -9.45 -5.87 16.85
CA GLY A 123 -9.95 -4.56 17.30
C GLY A 123 -10.82 -3.88 16.23
N SER A 124 -10.38 -2.72 15.76
CA SER A 124 -11.02 -1.93 14.69
C SER A 124 -10.34 -2.04 13.33
N SER A 125 -9.52 -3.07 13.12
CA SER A 125 -8.73 -3.27 11.90
C SER A 125 -9.08 -4.58 11.19
N ALA A 126 -9.19 -4.50 9.86
CA ALA A 126 -9.21 -5.64 8.93
C ALA A 126 -7.86 -5.72 8.22
N THR A 127 -7.27 -6.90 8.14
CA THR A 127 -5.98 -7.12 7.46
C THR A 127 -6.11 -8.21 6.40
N ALA A 128 -5.61 -7.95 5.20
CA ALA A 128 -5.37 -8.98 4.19
C ALA A 128 -3.88 -9.18 3.97
N LYS A 129 -3.47 -10.44 3.79
CA LYS A 129 -2.12 -10.81 3.36
C LYS A 129 -2.20 -11.59 2.07
N ALA A 130 -1.25 -11.38 1.18
CA ALA A 130 -1.08 -12.19 -0.02
C ALA A 130 0.40 -12.38 -0.35
N THR A 131 0.72 -13.52 -0.96
CA THR A 131 2.03 -13.83 -1.52
C THR A 131 1.90 -13.96 -3.03
N ALA A 132 2.65 -13.13 -3.75
CA ALA A 132 2.71 -13.13 -5.21
C ALA A 132 4.10 -13.59 -5.66
N ASN A 133 4.13 -14.61 -6.53
CA ASN A 133 5.35 -15.18 -7.07
C ASN A 133 5.45 -14.85 -8.56
N PHE A 134 6.59 -14.31 -8.98
CA PHE A 134 6.96 -14.11 -10.37
C PHE A 134 7.72 -15.32 -10.89
N TYR A 135 7.25 -15.86 -12.02
CA TYR A 135 7.81 -17.03 -12.65
C TYR A 135 8.53 -16.68 -13.95
N VAL A 136 9.71 -17.27 -14.14
CA VAL A 136 10.39 -17.37 -15.43
C VAL A 136 10.46 -18.85 -15.78
N GLY A 137 9.62 -19.27 -16.73
CA GLY A 137 9.34 -20.69 -16.95
C GLY A 137 8.67 -21.33 -15.73
N SER A 138 9.29 -22.37 -15.17
CA SER A 138 8.80 -23.08 -13.98
C SER A 138 9.45 -22.63 -12.66
N ARG A 139 10.43 -21.71 -12.71
CA ARG A 139 11.18 -21.24 -11.53
C ARG A 139 10.58 -19.94 -10.99
N ILE A 140 10.58 -19.81 -9.66
CA ILE A 140 10.20 -18.57 -8.98
C ILE A 140 11.44 -17.70 -8.89
N GLU A 141 11.42 -16.54 -9.54
CA GLU A 141 12.52 -15.57 -9.55
C GLU A 141 12.33 -14.47 -8.49
N LYS A 142 11.08 -14.09 -8.21
CA LYS A 142 10.75 -13.04 -7.23
C LYS A 142 9.51 -13.42 -6.44
N THR A 143 9.56 -13.23 -5.13
CA THR A 143 8.42 -13.41 -4.24
C THR A 143 8.15 -12.10 -3.51
N ILE A 144 6.92 -11.61 -3.60
CA ILE A 144 6.48 -10.42 -2.88
C ILE A 144 5.38 -10.82 -1.90
N ASN A 145 5.65 -10.61 -0.61
CA ASN A 145 4.66 -10.72 0.45
C ASN A 145 4.09 -9.33 0.73
N LYS A 146 2.77 -9.17 0.61
CA LYS A 146 2.10 -7.90 0.91
C LYS A 146 1.05 -8.09 1.99
N SER A 147 1.08 -7.19 2.97
CA SER A 147 0.03 -7.03 3.99
C SER A 147 -0.64 -5.67 3.79
N VAL A 148 -1.96 -5.65 3.78
CA VAL A 148 -2.79 -4.43 3.69
C VAL A 148 -3.73 -4.42 4.87
N THR A 149 -3.68 -3.35 5.67
CA THR A 149 -4.55 -3.18 6.84
C THR A 149 -5.41 -1.95 6.63
N LEU A 150 -6.71 -2.11 6.83
CA LEU A 150 -7.72 -1.05 6.87
C LEU A 150 -8.23 -0.93 8.29
N THR A 151 -8.11 0.26 8.87
CA THR A 151 -8.53 0.55 10.25
C THR A 151 -9.62 1.61 10.26
N CYS A 152 -10.62 1.43 11.11
CA CYS A 152 -11.66 2.42 11.39
C CYS A 152 -11.39 3.07 12.75
N SER A 153 -11.51 4.39 12.84
CA SER A 153 -11.50 5.12 14.10
C SER A 153 -12.90 5.15 14.74
N ALA A 154 -12.98 5.49 16.02
CA ALA A 154 -14.25 5.71 16.71
C ALA A 154 -15.14 6.77 16.03
N LYS A 155 -14.53 7.74 15.34
CA LYS A 155 -15.20 8.81 14.62
C LYS A 155 -15.59 8.44 13.18
N GLY A 156 -15.34 7.20 12.75
CA GLY A 156 -15.63 6.76 11.39
C GLY A 156 -14.62 7.21 10.34
N THR A 157 -13.40 7.56 10.76
CA THR A 157 -12.28 7.86 9.84
C THR A 157 -11.56 6.56 9.49
N PHE A 158 -11.22 6.39 8.22
CA PHE A 158 -10.53 5.19 7.73
C PHE A 158 -9.08 5.49 7.37
N SER A 159 -8.19 4.55 7.67
CA SER A 159 -6.76 4.58 7.33
C SER A 159 -6.25 3.22 6.91
#